data_AF-A0A9E3IL99-F1
#
_entry.id   AF-A0A9E3IL99-F1
#
_cell.length_a   1.000
_cell.length_b   1.000
_cell.length_c   1.000
_cell.angle_alpha   90.00
_cell.angle_beta   90.00
_cell.angle_gamma   90.00
#
_symmetry.space_group_name_H-M   'P 1'
#
loop_
_entity.id
_entity.type
_entity.pdbx_description
1 polymer ?
#
loop_
_entity_poly.entity_id
_entity_poly.type
_entity_poly.pdbx_seq_one_letter_code
_entity_poly.pdbx_strand_id
1 'polypeptide(L)'
;KSSLESKPGKARGFYAVITVATLAGTAMNFVHVNPIKALFWTAVINGVIAVPMLAAVMLVAAKHKAMGKFAISGMLRTMGWITTAVMATCVVGMVVTA
;
A
#
# COMPACT_ATOMS: atom_id res chain seq x y z
N LYS A 1 -15.61 14.43 -8.98
CA LYS A 1 -16.27 14.57 -10.30
C LYS A 1 -15.22 14.95 -11.33
N SER A 2 -14.42 13.97 -11.78
CA SER A 2 -13.35 14.15 -12.79
C SER A 2 -13.14 12.81 -13.50
N SER A 3 -14.06 12.45 -14.38
CA SER A 3 -13.95 11.28 -15.26
C SER A 3 -13.36 11.67 -16.61
N LEU A 4 -12.77 10.69 -17.29
CA LEU A 4 -12.16 10.68 -18.63
C LEU A 4 -12.99 11.36 -19.76
N GLU A 5 -14.24 11.70 -19.51
CA GLU A 5 -15.15 12.35 -20.46
C GLU A 5 -15.02 13.89 -20.52
N SER A 6 -14.14 14.49 -19.72
CA SER A 6 -13.98 15.94 -19.69
C SER A 6 -12.82 16.42 -20.58
N LYS A 7 -13.16 17.26 -21.56
CA LYS A 7 -12.25 17.94 -22.53
C LYS A 7 -10.80 18.10 -22.03
N PRO A 8 -9.78 17.89 -22.90
CA PRO A 8 -8.35 17.91 -22.56
C PRO A 8 -7.84 19.23 -21.92
N GLY A 9 -8.67 20.28 -21.85
CA GLY A 9 -8.36 21.54 -21.17
C GLY A 9 -8.85 21.69 -19.72
N LYS A 10 -9.73 20.83 -19.18
CA LYS A 10 -10.40 21.07 -17.87
C LYS A 10 -9.98 20.13 -16.72
N ALA A 11 -9.21 19.08 -17.01
CA ALA A 11 -8.64 18.18 -16.01
C ALA A 11 -7.10 18.17 -16.09
N ARG A 12 -6.48 19.37 -16.11
CA ARG A 12 -5.02 19.55 -16.23
C ARG A 12 -4.24 18.69 -15.23
N GLY A 13 -4.73 18.56 -13.99
CA GLY A 13 -4.09 17.72 -12.98
C GLY A 13 -4.08 16.24 -13.34
N PHE A 14 -5.17 15.69 -13.87
CA PHE A 14 -5.25 14.26 -14.21
C PHE A 14 -4.35 13.91 -15.40
N TYR A 15 -4.43 14.69 -16.48
CA TYR A 15 -3.55 14.50 -17.64
C TYR A 15 -2.08 14.79 -17.30
N ALA A 16 -1.78 15.79 -16.46
CA ALA A 16 -0.41 16.04 -16.01
C ALA A 16 0.17 14.86 -15.23
N VAL A 17 -0.60 14.24 -14.33
CA VAL A 17 -0.14 13.05 -13.58
C VAL A 17 0.14 11.88 -14.54
N ILE A 18 -0.73 11.64 -15.52
CA ILE A 18 -0.51 10.58 -16.52
C ILE A 18 0.74 10.87 -17.34
N THR A 19 0.87 12.08 -17.91
CA THR A 19 2.03 12.45 -18.73
C THR A 19 3.33 12.34 -17.94
N VAL A 20 3.35 12.81 -16.69
CA VAL A 20 4.53 12.71 -15.80
C VAL A 20 4.84 11.23 -15.47
N ALA A 21 3.83 10.42 -15.16
CA ALA A 21 4.02 9.00 -14.86
C ALA A 21 4.57 8.23 -16.08
N THR A 22 4.05 8.51 -17.29
CA THR A 22 4.55 7.93 -18.54
C THR A 22 5.98 8.37 -18.82
N LEU A 23 6.30 9.67 -18.69
CA LEU A 23 7.67 10.15 -18.88
C LEU A 23 8.64 9.54 -17.88
N ALA A 24 8.25 9.44 -16.60
CA ALA A 24 9.07 8.84 -15.55
C ALA A 24 9.31 7.35 -15.81
N GLY A 25 8.27 6.60 -16.20
CA GLY A 25 8.41 5.18 -16.57
C GLY A 25 9.29 4.96 -17.79
N THR A 26 9.17 5.80 -18.81
CA THR A 26 10.06 5.77 -19.99
C THR A 26 11.49 6.16 -19.61
N ALA A 27 11.69 7.17 -18.76
CA ALA A 27 13.01 7.57 -18.27
C ALA A 27 13.70 6.45 -17.48
N MET A 28 12.96 5.64 -16.71
CA MET A 28 13.48 4.44 -16.04
C MET A 28 14.00 3.37 -17.01
N ASN A 29 13.64 3.42 -18.31
CA ASN A 29 14.21 2.52 -19.31
C ASN A 29 15.59 3.00 -19.78
N PHE A 30 15.83 4.31 -19.80
CA PHE A 30 17.09 4.93 -20.23
C PHE A 30 18.15 4.96 -19.11
N VAL A 31 17.73 5.17 -17.87
CA VAL A 31 18.57 4.90 -16.70
C VAL A 31 18.57 3.38 -16.56
N HIS A 32 19.69 2.68 -16.63
CA HIS A 32 19.79 1.21 -16.65
C HIS A 32 19.28 0.49 -15.35
N VAL A 33 18.45 1.16 -14.56
CA VAL A 33 17.68 0.62 -13.44
C VAL A 33 16.66 -0.34 -14.01
N ASN A 34 16.81 -1.63 -13.67
CA ASN A 34 15.84 -2.65 -14.08
C ASN A 34 14.47 -2.31 -13.47
N PRO A 35 13.44 -1.97 -14.29
CA PRO A 35 12.12 -1.60 -13.78
C PRO A 35 11.49 -2.73 -12.95
N ILE A 36 11.84 -3.99 -13.25
CA ILE A 36 11.46 -5.15 -12.44
C ILE A 36 12.06 -5.08 -11.03
N LYS A 37 13.33 -4.67 -10.88
CA LYS A 37 13.94 -4.48 -9.55
C LYS A 37 13.31 -3.31 -8.80
N ALA A 38 12.97 -2.23 -9.51
CA ALA A 38 12.27 -1.10 -8.91
C ALA A 38 10.89 -1.52 -8.39
N LEU A 39 10.12 -2.25 -9.20
CA LEU A 39 8.83 -2.81 -8.80
C LEU A 39 8.97 -3.74 -7.60
N PHE A 40 9.99 -4.61 -7.59
CA PHE A 40 10.29 -5.48 -6.46
C PHE A 40 10.57 -4.68 -5.18
N TRP A 41 11.46 -3.68 -5.23
CA TRP A 41 11.74 -2.81 -4.09
C TRP A 41 10.49 -2.06 -3.59
N THR A 42 9.63 -1.58 -4.50
CA THR A 42 8.37 -0.95 -4.09
C THR A 42 7.42 -1.94 -3.38
N ALA A 43 7.38 -3.20 -3.84
CA ALA A 43 6.59 -4.24 -3.21
C ALA A 43 7.14 -4.63 -1.83
N VAL A 44 8.48 -4.71 -1.69
CA VAL A 44 9.17 -4.94 -0.40
C VAL A 44 8.76 -3.85 0.60
N ILE A 45 8.95 -2.59 0.21
CA ILE A 45 8.66 -1.43 1.07
C ILE A 45 7.18 -1.44 1.47
N ASN A 46 6.27 -1.66 0.52
CA ASN A 46 4.84 -1.72 0.81
C ASN A 46 4.49 -2.88 1.74
N GLY A 47 5.10 -4.05 1.56
CA GLY A 47 4.94 -5.20 2.47
C GLY A 47 5.40 -4.88 3.90
N VAL A 48 6.57 -4.26 4.05
CA VAL A 48 7.12 -3.84 5.35
C VAL A 48 6.22 -2.80 6.03
N ILE A 49 5.71 -1.80 5.30
CA ILE A 49 4.84 -0.73 5.83
C ILE A 49 3.44 -1.28 6.20
N ALA A 50 2.95 -2.28 5.47
CA ALA A 50 1.62 -2.86 5.73
C ALA A 50 1.52 -3.49 7.14
N VAL A 51 2.59 -4.10 7.65
CA VAL A 51 2.60 -4.75 8.97
C VAL A 51 2.32 -3.77 10.14
N PRO A 52 3.09 -2.67 10.33
CA PRO A 52 2.81 -1.70 11.40
C PRO A 52 1.49 -0.97 11.18
N MET A 53 1.09 -0.72 9.93
CA MET A 53 -0.21 -0.12 9.62
C MET A 53 -1.36 -1.03 10.07
N LEU A 54 -1.33 -2.32 9.72
CA LEU A 54 -2.33 -3.30 10.14
C LEU A 54 -2.36 -3.47 11.65
N ALA A 55 -1.19 -3.52 12.30
CA ALA A 55 -1.10 -3.56 13.75
C ALA A 55 -1.75 -2.33 14.40
N ALA A 56 -1.49 -1.12 13.87
CA ALA A 56 -2.11 0.11 14.36
C ALA A 56 -3.63 0.10 14.17
N VAL A 57 -4.12 -0.30 13.00
CA VAL A 57 -5.57 -0.43 12.73
C VAL A 57 -6.21 -1.44 13.69
N MET A 58 -5.57 -2.60 13.91
CA MET A 58 -6.05 -3.62 14.85
C MET A 58 -6.08 -3.12 16.29
N LEU A 59 -5.08 -2.35 16.72
CA LEU A 59 -5.05 -1.75 18.07
C LEU A 59 -6.18 -0.74 18.26
N VAL A 60 -6.47 0.08 17.24
CA VAL A 60 -7.57 1.05 17.28
C VAL A 60 -8.92 0.35 17.21
N ALA A 61 -9.10 -0.60 16.30
CA ALA A 61 -10.34 -1.33 16.09
C ALA A 61 -10.71 -2.26 17.25
N ALA A 62 -9.71 -2.75 18.00
CA ALA A 62 -9.93 -3.54 19.22
C ALA A 62 -10.26 -2.65 20.44
N LYS A 63 -9.99 -1.34 20.39
CA LYS A 63 -10.35 -0.44 21.50
C LYS A 63 -11.82 -0.04 21.40
N HIS A 64 -12.61 -0.54 22.35
CA HIS A 64 -14.01 -0.17 22.54
C HIS A 64 -14.20 1.35 22.75
N LYS A 65 -13.16 2.05 23.24
CA LYS A 65 -13.15 3.51 23.42
C LYS A 65 -13.04 4.29 22.10
N ALA A 66 -12.49 3.68 21.03
CA ALA A 66 -12.34 4.31 19.72
C ALA A 66 -13.45 3.89 18.73
N MET A 67 -13.94 2.64 18.81
CA MET A 67 -14.99 2.12 17.91
C MET A 67 -16.38 1.95 18.51
N GLY A 68 -16.57 2.15 19.82
CA GLY A 68 -17.88 2.03 20.47
C GLY A 68 -18.52 0.65 20.23
N LYS A 69 -19.75 0.63 19.71
CA LYS A 69 -20.51 -0.60 19.39
C LYS A 69 -19.95 -1.43 18.21
N PHE A 70 -19.05 -0.87 17.41
CA PHE A 70 -18.42 -1.56 16.26
C PHE A 70 -17.04 -2.15 16.60
N ALA A 71 -16.68 -2.19 17.88
CA ALA A 71 -15.41 -2.76 18.30
C ALA A 71 -15.30 -4.22 17.84
N ILE A 72 -14.19 -4.52 17.16
CA ILE A 72 -13.91 -5.86 16.67
C ILE A 72 -13.66 -6.76 17.88
N SER A 73 -14.60 -7.65 18.19
CA SER A 73 -14.51 -8.62 19.29
C SER A 73 -14.68 -10.05 18.79
N GLY A 74 -14.14 -11.02 19.54
CA GLY A 74 -14.21 -12.45 19.22
C GLY A 74 -13.40 -12.86 17.98
N MET A 75 -14.05 -13.53 17.04
CA MET A 75 -13.43 -14.22 15.88
C MET A 75 -12.75 -13.28 14.89
N LEU A 76 -13.29 -12.07 14.70
CA LEU A 76 -12.71 -11.11 13.75
C LEU A 76 -11.41 -10.49 14.31
N ARG A 77 -11.27 -10.41 15.63
CA ARG A 77 -10.04 -9.97 16.30
C ARG A 77 -8.94 -11.02 16.19
N THR A 78 -9.27 -12.31 16.38
CA THR A 78 -8.29 -13.39 16.23
C THR A 78 -7.84 -13.54 14.79
N MET A 79 -8.77 -13.50 13.83
CA MET A 79 -8.46 -13.49 12.40
C MET A 79 -7.54 -12.33 12.01
N GLY A 80 -7.85 -11.09 12.43
CA GLY A 80 -7.01 -9.93 12.11
C GLY A 80 -5.61 -10.00 12.73
N TRP A 81 -5.47 -10.56 13.93
CA TRP A 81 -4.16 -10.81 14.54
C TRP A 81 -3.39 -11.91 13.83
N ILE A 82 -4.05 -12.98 13.38
CA ILE A 82 -3.43 -14.03 12.55
C ILE A 82 -2.92 -13.44 11.24
N THR A 83 -3.73 -12.64 10.54
CA THR A 83 -3.30 -11.98 9.29
C THR A 83 -2.07 -11.09 9.52
N THR A 84 -2.07 -10.31 10.61
CA THR A 84 -0.93 -9.46 10.98
C THR A 84 0.31 -10.29 11.27
N ALA A 85 0.16 -11.42 12.00
CA ALA A 85 1.26 -12.33 12.32
C ALA A 85 1.83 -13.02 11.07
N VAL A 86 0.98 -13.51 10.17
CA VAL A 86 1.42 -14.12 8.90
C VAL A 86 2.18 -13.12 8.05
N MET A 87 1.64 -11.90 7.89
CA MET A 87 2.31 -10.82 7.15
C MET A 87 3.66 -10.45 7.79
N ALA A 88 3.72 -10.35 9.13
CA ALA A 88 4.96 -10.08 9.85
C ALA A 88 6.00 -11.18 9.59
N THR A 89 5.62 -12.46 9.63
CA THR A 89 6.53 -13.57 9.34
C THR A 89 7.05 -13.53 7.90
N CYS A 90 6.20 -13.22 6.92
CA CYS A 90 6.63 -13.05 5.53
C CYS A 90 7.67 -11.92 5.38
N VAL A 91 7.43 -10.77 6.03
CA VAL A 91 8.36 -9.64 6.01
C VAL A 91 9.67 -9.99 6.69
N VAL A 92 9.64 -10.66 7.85
CA VAL A 92 10.86 -11.13 8.53
C VAL A 92 11.64 -12.10 7.64
N GLY A 93 10.97 -13.07 7.00
CA GLY A 93 11.59 -13.97 6.05
C GLY A 93 12.23 -13.24 4.88
N MET A 94 11.56 -12.21 4.35
CA MET A 94 12.12 -11.36 3.31
C MET A 94 13.36 -10.60 3.77
N VAL A 95 13.37 -10.04 4.97
CA VAL A 95 14.51 -9.29 5.53
C VAL A 95 15.70 -10.21 5.85
N VAL A 96 15.44 -11.45 6.30
CA VAL A 96 16.51 -12.42 6.60
C VAL A 96 17.12 -13.02 5.33
N THR A 97 16.36 -13.10 4.24
CA THR A 97 16.80 -13.71 2.97
C THR A 97 17.33 -12.68 1.96
N ALA A 98 17.00 -11.40 2.11
CA ALA A 98 17.45 -10.28 1.26
C ALA A 98 18.87 -9.82 1.61
#